data_AF-A0A350VZP4-F1
#
_entry.id   AF-A0A350VZP4-F1
#
_cell.length_a   1.000
_cell.length_b   1.000
_cell.length_c   1.000
_cell.angle_alpha   90.00
_cell.angle_beta   90.00
_cell.angle_gamma   90.00
#
_symmetry.space_group_name_H-M   'P 1'
#
loop_
_entity.id
_entity.type
_entity.pdbx_description
1 polymer ?
#
loop_
_entity_poly.entity_id
_entity_poly.type
_entity_poly.pdbx_seq_one_letter_code
_entity_poly.pdbx_strand_id
1 'polypeptide(L)'
;MFYSGKFIGDVRNTQNIKLAELAQGLCSTAQLARIESGVRSAEKLLFDSLYERLGKNTERFTAYLDCDEYERLLARIRICCCIDEGRYSDAREQIAAYRKATKNNIHMQYLCLAECELMQKTGSSVSACKDKLMEGIRCTYPEFDIDNIAGYYLSRLEMLLVQQYVNCIEQSGQKDRAGKLYGDILDCLDSDRYEQSERERLYGYVGYRLMKYYIDYGQYNRALEVGEKTYMCIAGREKWTFMTDLIEGIAMCRKPSARMCLIQEKGCQCYTE
;
A
#
# COMPACT_ATOMS: atom_id res chain seq x y z
N MET A 1 -0.29 -13.31 -21.29
CA MET A 1 0.80 -12.58 -22.00
C MET A 1 2.08 -12.81 -21.22
N PHE A 2 3.25 -13.08 -21.83
CA PHE A 2 4.50 -13.19 -21.07
C PHE A 2 4.98 -11.81 -20.64
N TYR A 3 5.55 -11.67 -19.43
CA TYR A 3 6.14 -10.40 -19.03
C TYR A 3 7.39 -10.12 -19.88
N SER A 4 7.50 -8.88 -20.38
CA SER A 4 8.63 -8.42 -21.18
C SER A 4 9.00 -7.02 -20.74
N GLY A 5 10.30 -6.77 -20.55
CA GLY A 5 10.78 -5.44 -20.20
C GLY A 5 10.41 -4.35 -21.22
N LYS A 6 10.12 -4.72 -22.47
CA LYS A 6 9.63 -3.78 -23.49
C LYS A 6 8.35 -3.07 -23.06
N PHE A 7 7.42 -3.76 -22.39
CA PHE A 7 6.19 -3.15 -21.87
C PHE A 7 6.47 -2.05 -20.85
N ILE A 8 7.51 -2.21 -20.03
CA ILE A 8 7.95 -1.15 -19.09
C ILE A 8 8.37 0.08 -19.90
N GLY A 9 9.21 -0.10 -20.92
CA GLY A 9 9.69 0.99 -21.77
C GLY A 9 8.57 1.72 -22.50
N ASP A 10 7.63 0.98 -23.09
CA ASP A 10 6.49 1.54 -23.84
C ASP A 10 5.61 2.43 -22.95
N VAL A 11 5.24 1.94 -21.77
CA VAL A 11 4.42 2.70 -20.81
C VAL A 11 5.21 3.87 -20.23
N ARG A 12 6.46 3.66 -19.83
CA ARG A 12 7.33 4.70 -19.26
C ARG A 12 7.51 5.88 -20.22
N ASN A 13 7.79 5.58 -21.50
CA ASN A 13 7.95 6.60 -22.54
C ASN A 13 6.64 7.35 -22.80
N THR A 14 5.50 6.65 -22.83
CA THR A 14 4.17 7.28 -22.98
C THR A 14 3.86 8.24 -21.83
N GLN A 15 4.29 7.92 -20.61
CA GLN A 15 4.13 8.77 -19.42
C GLN A 15 5.25 9.83 -19.26
N ASN A 16 6.22 9.89 -20.17
CA ASN A 16 7.40 10.77 -20.10
C ASN A 16 8.22 10.65 -18.80
N ILE A 17 8.24 9.46 -18.19
CA ILE A 17 9.01 9.20 -16.96
C ILE A 17 10.47 8.88 -17.32
N LYS A 18 11.44 9.47 -16.63
CA LYS A 18 12.85 9.19 -16.89
C LYS A 18 13.25 7.82 -16.35
N LEU A 19 14.25 7.19 -16.98
CA LEU A 19 14.85 5.94 -16.49
C LEU A 19 15.31 6.05 -15.03
N ALA A 20 15.92 7.17 -14.65
CA ALA A 20 16.42 7.40 -13.30
C ALA A 20 15.30 7.46 -12.25
N GLU A 21 14.17 8.08 -12.58
CA GLU A 21 13.00 8.19 -11.69
C GLU A 21 12.36 6.81 -11.50
N LEU A 22 12.16 6.06 -12.58
CA LEU A 22 11.55 4.73 -12.48
C LEU A 22 12.46 3.72 -11.75
N ALA A 23 13.76 3.73 -12.05
CA ALA A 23 14.72 2.76 -11.52
C ALA A 23 15.10 3.00 -10.05
N GLN A 24 14.83 4.19 -9.51
CA GLN A 24 15.32 4.65 -8.20
C GLN A 24 15.17 3.59 -7.11
N GLY A 25 16.30 3.14 -6.56
CA GLY A 25 16.39 2.14 -5.50
C GLY A 25 15.96 0.72 -5.86
N LEU A 26 15.37 0.48 -7.04
CA LEU A 26 15.02 -0.86 -7.53
C LEU A 26 16.16 -1.50 -8.32
N CYS A 27 16.79 -0.73 -9.21
CA CYS A 27 17.94 -1.17 -10.01
C CYS A 27 18.73 0.03 -10.56
N SER A 28 19.84 -0.22 -11.25
CA SER A 28 20.56 0.86 -11.94
C SER A 28 19.86 1.26 -13.24
N THR A 29 20.04 2.51 -13.67
CA THR A 29 19.52 3.00 -14.96
C THR A 29 20.00 2.15 -16.14
N ALA A 30 21.26 1.71 -16.12
CA ALA A 30 21.82 0.81 -17.13
C ALA A 30 21.23 -0.60 -17.08
N GLN A 31 20.78 -1.06 -15.90
CA GLN A 31 20.03 -2.32 -15.80
C GLN A 31 18.63 -2.16 -16.38
N LEU A 32 17.91 -1.09 -16.02
CA LEU A 32 16.58 -0.81 -16.56
C LEU A 32 16.61 -0.66 -18.09
N ALA A 33 17.58 0.07 -18.65
CA ALA A 33 17.71 0.24 -20.10
C ALA A 33 17.89 -1.11 -20.84
N ARG A 34 18.66 -2.04 -20.26
CA ARG A 34 18.83 -3.39 -20.83
C ARG A 34 17.58 -4.27 -20.67
N ILE A 35 16.80 -4.04 -19.61
CA ILE A 35 15.50 -4.70 -19.42
C ILE A 35 14.53 -4.21 -20.50
N GLU A 36 14.41 -2.90 -20.69
CA GLU A 36 13.51 -2.30 -21.69
C GLU A 36 13.87 -2.68 -23.12
N SER A 37 15.16 -2.82 -23.44
CA SER A 37 15.60 -3.27 -24.76
C SER A 37 15.43 -4.78 -25.01
N GLY A 38 15.12 -5.56 -23.96
CA GLY A 38 15.06 -7.02 -24.01
C GLY A 38 16.43 -7.72 -24.01
N VAL A 39 17.53 -6.98 -23.83
CA VAL A 39 18.89 -7.53 -23.70
C VAL A 39 19.03 -8.34 -22.41
N ARG A 40 18.26 -8.01 -21.37
CA ARG A 40 18.26 -8.69 -20.08
C ARG A 40 16.83 -8.94 -19.59
N SER A 41 16.55 -10.13 -19.07
CA SER A 41 15.30 -10.37 -18.33
C SER A 41 15.40 -9.80 -16.91
N ALA A 42 14.29 -9.26 -16.41
CA ALA A 42 14.18 -8.85 -15.01
C ALA A 42 13.67 -10.03 -14.17
N GLU A 43 14.13 -10.13 -12.91
CA GLU A 43 13.44 -10.96 -11.92
C GLU A 43 11.99 -10.52 -11.83
N LYS A 44 11.06 -11.48 -11.69
CA LYS A 44 9.62 -11.15 -11.66
C LYS A 44 9.27 -10.09 -10.61
N LEU A 45 9.85 -10.15 -9.42
CA LEU A 45 9.63 -9.15 -8.38
C LEU A 45 10.12 -7.75 -8.77
N LEU A 46 11.25 -7.65 -9.49
CA LEU A 46 11.76 -6.39 -10.04
C LEU A 46 10.86 -5.88 -11.16
N PHE A 47 10.44 -6.76 -12.09
CA PHE A 47 9.50 -6.41 -13.15
C PHE A 47 8.20 -5.85 -12.56
N ASP A 48 7.64 -6.54 -11.56
CA ASP A 48 6.40 -6.13 -10.92
C ASP A 48 6.53 -4.77 -10.26
N SER A 49 7.61 -4.56 -9.51
CA SER A 49 7.89 -3.28 -8.85
C SER A 49 7.98 -2.13 -9.86
N LEU A 50 8.70 -2.33 -10.98
CA LEU A 50 8.85 -1.32 -12.03
C LEU A 50 7.51 -1.03 -12.73
N TYR A 51 6.76 -2.06 -13.09
CA TYR A 51 5.51 -1.91 -13.82
C TYR A 51 4.38 -1.33 -12.94
N GLU A 52 4.37 -1.66 -11.66
CA GLU A 52 3.43 -1.10 -10.68
C GLU A 52 3.72 0.37 -10.38
N ARG A 53 4.99 0.80 -10.37
CA ARG A 53 5.34 2.24 -10.27
C ARG A 53 4.77 3.07 -11.43
N LEU A 54 4.52 2.45 -12.58
CA LEU A 54 3.84 3.07 -13.73
C LEU A 54 2.30 3.06 -13.59
N GLY A 55 1.78 2.58 -12.46
CA GLY A 55 0.35 2.45 -12.17
C GLY A 55 -0.32 1.29 -12.91
N LYS A 56 0.43 0.28 -13.35
CA LYS A 56 -0.06 -0.79 -14.21
C LYS A 56 -0.19 -2.12 -13.48
N ASN A 57 -1.18 -2.90 -13.88
CA ASN A 57 -1.45 -4.21 -13.31
C ASN A 57 -0.52 -5.29 -13.89
N THR A 58 0.11 -6.06 -13.01
CA THR A 58 1.09 -7.10 -13.29
C THR A 58 0.52 -8.53 -13.37
N GLU A 59 -0.70 -8.77 -12.87
CA GLU A 59 -1.36 -10.08 -12.83
C GLU A 59 -1.78 -10.59 -14.22
N ARG A 60 -1.85 -9.69 -15.22
CA ARG A 60 -2.12 -10.07 -16.62
C ARG A 60 -0.94 -10.80 -17.27
N PHE A 61 0.22 -10.77 -16.64
CA PHE A 61 1.42 -11.43 -17.14
C PHE A 61 1.62 -12.80 -16.53
N THR A 62 1.77 -13.79 -17.39
CA THR A 62 2.30 -15.10 -17.03
C THR A 62 3.81 -15.02 -16.92
N ALA A 63 4.37 -15.55 -15.84
CA ALA A 63 5.81 -15.56 -15.58
C ALA A 63 6.32 -16.99 -15.49
N TYR A 64 7.39 -17.29 -16.24
CA TYR A 64 8.25 -18.43 -15.94
C TYR A 64 9.36 -17.93 -15.03
N LEU A 65 9.44 -18.52 -13.84
CA LEU A 65 10.48 -18.25 -12.86
C LEU A 65 11.59 -19.27 -13.04
N ASP A 66 12.84 -18.85 -12.90
CA ASP A 66 13.91 -19.81 -12.70
C ASP A 66 13.79 -20.47 -11.31
N CYS A 67 14.58 -21.51 -11.07
CA CYS A 67 14.55 -22.26 -9.82
C CYS A 67 14.78 -21.36 -8.59
N ASP A 68 15.71 -20.41 -8.69
CA ASP A 68 16.07 -19.55 -7.56
C ASP A 68 14.97 -18.52 -7.27
N GLU A 69 14.37 -17.93 -8.31
CA GLU A 69 13.22 -17.02 -8.21
C GLU A 69 11.98 -17.73 -7.66
N TYR A 70 11.75 -18.96 -8.10
CA TYR A 70 10.67 -19.79 -7.61
C TYR A 70 10.84 -20.12 -6.12
N GLU A 71 12.03 -20.53 -5.69
CA GLU A 71 12.32 -20.78 -4.28
C GLU A 71 12.18 -19.52 -3.42
N ARG A 72 12.59 -18.36 -3.93
CA ARG A 72 12.34 -17.07 -3.26
C ARG A 72 10.85 -16.77 -3.13
N LEU A 73 10.07 -17.00 -4.18
CA LEU A 73 8.62 -16.83 -4.13
C LEU A 73 8.00 -17.75 -3.07
N LEU A 74 8.35 -19.03 -3.07
CA LEU A 74 7.86 -19.98 -2.08
C LEU A 74 8.26 -19.59 -0.66
N ALA A 75 9.47 -19.08 -0.46
CA ALA A 75 9.92 -18.61 0.85
C ALA A 75 9.07 -17.42 1.35
N ARG A 76 8.73 -16.46 0.48
CA ARG A 76 7.82 -15.36 0.85
C ARG A 76 6.43 -15.87 1.22
N ILE A 77 5.88 -16.82 0.45
CA ILE A 77 4.58 -17.44 0.75
C ILE A 77 4.64 -18.14 2.12
N ARG A 78 5.69 -18.93 2.39
CA ARG A 78 5.88 -19.61 3.68
C ARG A 78 5.94 -18.63 4.85
N ILE A 79 6.65 -17.52 4.71
CA ILE A 79 6.72 -16.46 5.74
C ILE A 79 5.30 -15.94 6.03
N CYS A 80 4.54 -15.57 5.01
CA CYS A 80 3.16 -15.09 5.17
C CYS A 80 2.28 -16.13 5.86
N CYS A 81 2.29 -17.39 5.40
CA CYS A 81 1.51 -18.46 6.03
C CYS A 81 1.87 -18.66 7.51
N CYS A 82 3.16 -18.67 7.87
CA CYS A 82 3.57 -18.79 9.27
C CYS A 82 3.05 -17.63 10.13
N ILE A 83 3.03 -16.39 9.61
CA ILE A 83 2.50 -15.23 10.32
C ILE A 83 0.97 -15.35 10.49
N ASP A 84 0.26 -15.67 9.41
CA ASP A 84 -1.21 -15.80 9.40
C ASP A 84 -1.71 -16.92 10.33
N GLU A 85 -0.99 -18.04 10.38
CA GLU A 85 -1.30 -19.20 11.22
C GLU A 85 -0.85 -19.04 12.69
N GLY A 86 -0.22 -17.92 13.04
CA GLY A 86 0.28 -17.67 14.40
C GLY A 86 1.56 -18.43 14.76
N ARG A 87 2.24 -19.06 13.80
CA ARG A 87 3.53 -19.75 13.97
C ARG A 87 4.70 -18.76 13.96
N TYR A 88 4.71 -17.88 14.97
CA TYR A 88 5.64 -16.76 15.05
C TYR A 88 7.11 -17.15 15.21
N SER A 89 7.42 -18.31 15.81
CA SER A 89 8.81 -18.79 15.88
C SER A 89 9.31 -19.17 14.49
N ASP A 90 8.56 -20.02 13.78
CA ASP A 90 8.85 -20.43 12.40
C ASP A 90 8.97 -19.22 11.48
N ALA A 91 8.08 -18.22 11.62
CA ALA A 91 8.15 -16.99 10.83
C ALA A 91 9.50 -16.26 11.01
N ARG A 92 10.01 -16.14 12.25
CA ARG A 92 11.32 -15.52 12.52
C ARG A 92 12.46 -16.29 11.87
N GLU A 93 12.42 -17.62 11.94
CA GLU A 93 13.43 -18.47 11.32
C GLU A 93 13.43 -18.33 9.80
N GLN A 94 12.24 -18.35 9.17
CA GLN A 94 12.10 -18.17 7.72
C GLN A 94 12.54 -16.77 7.26
N ILE A 95 12.19 -15.71 8.00
CA ILE A 95 12.67 -14.34 7.74
C ILE A 95 14.21 -14.29 7.81
N ALA A 96 14.80 -14.87 8.85
CA ALA A 96 16.26 -14.89 9.01
C ALA A 96 16.96 -15.66 7.89
N ALA A 97 16.39 -16.79 7.44
CA ALA A 97 16.90 -17.55 6.31
C ALA A 97 16.81 -16.76 5.00
N TYR A 98 15.66 -16.13 4.73
CA TYR A 98 15.44 -15.31 3.53
C TYR A 98 16.41 -14.12 3.46
N ARG A 99 16.65 -13.45 4.59
CA ARG A 99 17.60 -12.34 4.74
C ARG A 99 19.04 -12.73 4.45
N LYS A 100 19.43 -13.97 4.78
CA LYS A 100 20.79 -14.47 4.46
C LYS A 100 20.95 -14.75 2.96
N ALA A 101 19.88 -15.22 2.31
CA ALA A 101 19.89 -15.60 0.90
C ALA A 101 19.76 -14.42 -0.07
N THR A 102 19.20 -13.28 0.37
CA THR A 102 18.88 -12.15 -0.52
C THR A 102 19.36 -10.83 0.07
N LYS A 103 19.88 -9.93 -0.79
CA LYS A 103 20.43 -8.63 -0.38
C LYS A 103 19.97 -7.44 -1.21
N ASN A 104 19.13 -7.65 -2.23
CA ASN A 104 18.64 -6.53 -3.04
C ASN A 104 17.57 -5.74 -2.27
N ASN A 105 17.43 -4.46 -2.59
CA ASN A 105 16.56 -3.54 -1.86
C ASN A 105 15.08 -3.97 -1.85
N ILE A 106 14.59 -4.61 -2.92
CA ILE A 106 13.18 -5.02 -3.04
C ILE A 106 12.88 -6.19 -2.09
N HIS A 107 13.80 -7.15 -1.99
CA HIS A 107 13.71 -8.24 -1.02
C HIS A 107 13.83 -7.74 0.42
N MET A 108 14.71 -6.78 0.67
CA MET A 108 14.85 -6.14 2.00
C MET A 108 13.59 -5.36 2.39
N GLN A 109 12.98 -4.67 1.43
CA GLN A 109 11.71 -3.98 1.64
C GLN A 109 10.59 -4.95 2.02
N TYR A 110 10.48 -6.09 1.33
CA TYR A 110 9.52 -7.15 1.69
C TYR A 110 9.76 -7.67 3.12
N LEU A 111 11.01 -7.91 3.50
CA LEU A 111 11.34 -8.36 4.85
C LEU A 111 10.92 -7.36 5.92
N CYS A 112 11.05 -6.05 5.66
CA CYS A 112 10.60 -5.02 6.59
C CYS A 112 9.08 -5.08 6.81
N LEU A 113 8.30 -5.31 5.74
CA LEU A 113 6.85 -5.49 5.86
C LEU A 113 6.52 -6.72 6.71
N ALA A 114 7.12 -7.87 6.40
CA ALA A 114 6.88 -9.12 7.14
C ALA A 114 7.29 -9.03 8.61
N GLU A 115 8.41 -8.37 8.92
CA GLU A 115 8.85 -8.10 10.28
C GLU A 115 7.88 -7.19 11.01
N CYS A 116 7.39 -6.12 10.37
CA CYS A 116 6.39 -5.24 10.96
C CYS A 116 5.09 -6.00 11.28
N GLU A 117 4.63 -6.86 10.37
CA GLU A 117 3.43 -7.66 10.60
C GLU A 117 3.59 -8.59 11.80
N LEU A 118 4.72 -9.29 11.88
CA LEU A 118 5.08 -10.11 13.03
C LEU A 118 5.14 -9.28 14.33
N MET A 119 5.75 -8.09 14.29
CA MET A 119 5.85 -7.17 15.43
C MET A 119 4.45 -6.78 15.94
N GLN A 120 3.53 -6.44 15.05
CA GLN A 120 2.14 -6.11 15.41
C GLN A 120 1.42 -7.30 16.05
N LYS A 121 1.54 -8.50 15.46
CA LYS A 121 0.91 -9.73 15.98
C LYS A 121 1.48 -10.19 17.33
N THR A 122 2.70 -9.77 17.66
CA THR A 122 3.39 -10.12 18.91
C THR A 122 3.37 -9.00 19.96
N GLY A 123 2.60 -7.93 19.72
CA GLY A 123 2.38 -6.86 20.69
C GLY A 123 3.53 -5.85 20.82
N SER A 124 4.36 -5.70 19.78
CA SER A 124 5.39 -4.65 19.74
C SER A 124 4.76 -3.26 19.72
N SER A 125 5.51 -2.24 20.14
CA SER A 125 5.00 -0.87 20.15
C SER A 125 4.70 -0.35 18.74
N VAL A 126 3.70 0.54 18.65
CA VAL A 126 3.35 1.23 17.40
C VAL A 126 4.55 2.03 16.85
N SER A 127 5.37 2.61 17.73
CA SER A 127 6.60 3.33 17.33
C SER A 127 7.61 2.42 16.64
N ALA A 128 7.87 1.23 17.18
CA ALA A 128 8.81 0.29 16.58
C ALA A 128 8.30 -0.22 15.23
N CYS A 129 6.99 -0.47 15.10
CA CYS A 129 6.37 -0.84 13.83
C CYS A 129 6.53 0.29 12.79
N LYS A 130 6.28 1.53 13.21
CA LYS A 130 6.44 2.72 12.36
C LYS A 130 7.87 2.88 11.84
N ASP A 131 8.87 2.68 12.70
CA ASP A 131 10.28 2.76 12.32
C ASP A 131 10.66 1.64 11.33
N LYS A 132 10.17 0.42 11.56
CA LYS A 132 10.37 -0.72 10.66
C LYS A 132 9.75 -0.51 9.28
N LEU A 133 8.56 0.09 9.21
CA LEU A 133 7.92 0.42 7.93
C LEU A 133 8.70 1.49 7.17
N MET A 134 9.21 2.51 7.86
CA MET A 134 10.05 3.55 7.25
C MET A 134 11.39 2.98 6.77
N GLU A 135 12.01 2.06 7.52
CA GLU A 135 13.18 1.29 7.06
C GLU A 135 12.90 0.59 5.72
N GLY A 136 11.74 -0.05 5.60
CA GLY A 136 11.32 -0.72 4.37
C GLY A 136 11.16 0.22 3.18
N ILE A 137 10.49 1.37 3.36
CA ILE A 137 10.32 2.35 2.28
C ILE A 137 11.69 2.93 1.85
N ARG A 138 12.56 3.19 2.83
CA ARG A 138 13.90 3.75 2.57
C ARG A 138 14.87 2.80 1.89
N CYS A 139 14.56 1.51 1.82
CA CYS A 139 15.31 0.58 0.98
C CYS A 139 15.24 0.99 -0.51
N THR A 140 14.11 1.53 -0.98
CA THR A 140 13.91 1.91 -2.39
C THR A 140 13.83 3.42 -2.60
N TYR A 141 13.47 4.19 -1.58
CA TYR A 141 13.49 5.66 -1.57
C TYR A 141 14.20 6.18 -0.31
N PRO A 142 15.55 6.30 -0.30
CA PRO A 142 16.31 6.66 0.92
C PRO A 142 15.84 7.95 1.60
N GLU A 143 15.50 8.95 0.81
CA GLU A 143 15.01 10.27 1.27
C GLU A 143 13.48 10.36 1.24
N PHE A 144 12.77 9.23 1.38
CA PHE A 144 11.31 9.23 1.33
C PHE A 144 10.71 10.14 2.40
N ASP A 145 9.80 10.99 1.94
CA ASP A 145 9.01 11.88 2.76
C ASP A 145 7.52 11.65 2.49
N ILE A 146 6.83 11.17 3.52
CA ILE A 146 5.42 10.82 3.47
C ILE A 146 4.53 12.04 3.19
N ASP A 147 4.93 13.23 3.66
CA ASP A 147 4.15 14.46 3.48
C ASP A 147 4.23 14.98 2.03
N ASN A 148 5.09 14.38 1.19
CA ASN A 148 5.28 14.66 -0.23
C ASN A 148 4.95 13.43 -1.12
N ILE A 149 4.06 12.54 -0.68
CA ILE A 149 3.75 11.27 -1.37
C ILE A 149 3.44 11.41 -2.87
N ALA A 150 2.78 12.49 -3.29
CA ALA A 150 2.45 12.77 -4.68
C ALA A 150 3.67 12.90 -5.60
N GLY A 151 4.85 13.20 -5.04
CA GLY A 151 6.11 13.28 -5.78
C GLY A 151 6.73 11.91 -6.11
N TYR A 152 6.15 10.80 -5.65
CA TYR A 152 6.73 9.46 -5.79
C TYR A 152 5.93 8.56 -6.75
N TYR A 153 6.68 7.69 -7.43
CA TYR A 153 6.12 6.56 -8.17
C TYR A 153 6.23 5.32 -7.28
N LEU A 154 5.10 4.87 -6.73
CA LEU A 154 5.08 3.78 -5.75
C LEU A 154 4.56 2.49 -6.38
N SER A 155 5.33 1.40 -6.20
CA SER A 155 4.87 0.04 -6.46
C SER A 155 3.81 -0.39 -5.44
N ARG A 156 3.23 -1.58 -5.60
CA ARG A 156 2.22 -2.07 -4.65
C ARG A 156 2.82 -2.29 -3.26
N LEU A 157 4.04 -2.83 -3.18
CA LEU A 157 4.71 -3.07 -1.90
C LEU A 157 5.04 -1.75 -1.19
N GLU A 158 5.52 -0.76 -1.93
CA GLU A 158 5.80 0.58 -1.41
C GLU A 158 4.53 1.26 -0.91
N MET A 159 3.44 1.18 -1.69
CA MET A 159 2.14 1.71 -1.28
C MET A 159 1.60 1.00 -0.02
N LEU A 160 1.75 -0.32 0.09
CA LEU A 160 1.31 -1.06 1.27
C LEU A 160 2.08 -0.63 2.52
N LEU A 161 3.40 -0.47 2.43
CA LEU A 161 4.22 0.05 3.53
C LEU A 161 3.77 1.46 3.96
N VAL A 162 3.50 2.33 2.98
CA VAL A 162 2.98 3.68 3.22
C VAL A 162 1.63 3.64 3.94
N GLN A 163 0.69 2.82 3.47
CA GLN A 163 -0.62 2.67 4.11
C GLN A 163 -0.51 2.19 5.56
N GLN A 164 0.37 1.20 5.83
CA GLN A 164 0.61 0.74 7.19
C GLN A 164 1.30 1.80 8.06
N TYR A 165 2.18 2.61 7.46
CA TYR A 165 2.85 3.69 8.18
C TYR A 165 1.86 4.77 8.63
N VAL A 166 0.92 5.15 7.75
CA VAL A 166 -0.17 6.08 8.10
C VAL A 166 -1.09 5.49 9.16
N ASN A 167 -1.40 4.20 9.10
CA ASN A 167 -2.14 3.51 10.15
C ASN A 167 -1.41 3.58 11.52
N CYS A 168 -0.08 3.42 11.55
CA CYS A 168 0.69 3.61 12.78
C CYS A 168 0.64 5.06 13.30
N ILE A 169 0.61 6.07 12.43
CA ILE A 169 0.41 7.49 12.82
C ILE A 169 -0.95 7.65 13.51
N GLU A 170 -2.00 7.08 12.92
CA GLU A 170 -3.36 7.13 13.48
C GLU A 170 -3.44 6.44 14.85
N GLN A 171 -2.87 5.24 14.97
CA GLN A 171 -2.80 4.49 16.23
C GLN A 171 -1.99 5.21 17.32
N SER A 172 -1.06 6.07 16.93
CA SER A 172 -0.29 6.93 17.84
C SER A 172 -1.08 8.16 18.31
N GLY A 173 -2.36 8.29 17.93
CA GLY A 173 -3.24 9.39 18.31
C GLY A 173 -3.20 10.61 17.38
N GLN A 174 -2.33 10.63 16.36
CA GLN A 174 -2.22 11.73 15.39
C GLN A 174 -3.29 11.63 14.30
N LYS A 175 -4.57 11.59 14.70
CA LYS A 175 -5.70 11.31 13.80
C LYS A 175 -5.82 12.31 12.63
N ASP A 176 -5.68 13.60 12.89
CA ASP A 176 -5.80 14.62 11.83
C ASP A 176 -4.70 14.51 10.77
N ARG A 177 -3.46 14.23 11.21
CA ARG A 177 -2.36 13.98 10.28
C ARG A 177 -2.61 12.72 9.45
N ALA A 178 -3.06 11.64 10.08
CA ALA A 178 -3.40 10.41 9.37
C ALA A 178 -4.54 10.63 8.36
N GLY A 179 -5.60 11.35 8.75
CA GLY A 179 -6.70 11.73 7.86
C GLY A 179 -6.24 12.48 6.62
N LYS A 180 -5.36 13.49 6.79
CA LYS A 180 -4.74 14.20 5.66
C LYS A 180 -3.97 13.23 4.75
N LEU A 181 -3.08 12.42 5.31
CA LEU A 181 -2.24 11.50 4.53
C LEU A 181 -3.04 10.42 3.80
N TYR A 182 -4.15 9.93 4.37
CA TYR A 182 -5.06 9.06 3.62
C TYR A 182 -5.69 9.78 2.42
N GLY A 183 -6.06 11.05 2.57
CA GLY A 183 -6.49 11.89 1.45
C GLY A 183 -5.42 12.00 0.37
N ASP A 184 -4.20 12.34 0.76
CA ASP A 184 -3.06 12.47 -0.17
C ASP A 184 -2.79 11.13 -0.92
N ILE A 185 -2.95 9.98 -0.26
CA ILE A 185 -2.86 8.66 -0.91
C ILE A 185 -3.98 8.45 -1.93
N LEU A 186 -5.24 8.78 -1.60
CA LEU A 186 -6.36 8.64 -2.54
C LEU A 186 -6.17 9.55 -3.76
N ASP A 187 -5.75 10.79 -3.55
CA ASP A 187 -5.47 11.74 -4.65
C ASP A 187 -4.38 11.19 -5.59
N CYS A 188 -3.35 10.53 -5.05
CA CYS A 188 -2.35 9.83 -5.86
C CYS A 188 -2.96 8.70 -6.69
N LEU A 189 -3.81 7.88 -6.08
CA LEU A 189 -4.47 6.74 -6.73
C LEU A 189 -5.50 7.18 -7.77
N ASP A 190 -6.08 8.36 -7.62
CA ASP A 190 -7.05 8.94 -8.56
C ASP A 190 -6.42 9.50 -9.83
N SER A 191 -5.09 9.67 -9.87
CA SER A 191 -4.39 10.09 -11.06
C SER A 191 -4.56 9.09 -12.23
N ASP A 192 -4.57 9.61 -13.46
CA ASP A 192 -4.71 8.82 -14.69
C ASP A 192 -3.57 7.79 -14.90
N ARG A 193 -2.50 7.89 -14.11
CA ARG A 193 -1.41 6.91 -14.08
C ARG A 193 -1.94 5.52 -13.70
N TYR A 194 -2.79 5.44 -12.68
CA TYR A 194 -3.26 4.16 -12.13
C TYR A 194 -4.41 3.58 -12.92
N GLU A 195 -4.20 2.37 -13.43
CA GLU A 195 -5.25 1.56 -14.02
C GLU A 195 -6.34 1.25 -12.99
N GLN A 196 -7.57 1.10 -13.48
CA GLN A 196 -8.73 0.78 -12.65
C GLN A 196 -8.49 -0.45 -11.77
N SER A 197 -7.86 -1.49 -12.32
CA SER A 197 -7.58 -2.69 -11.54
C SER A 197 -6.55 -2.47 -10.43
N GLU A 198 -5.60 -1.54 -10.57
CA GLU A 198 -4.69 -1.20 -9.47
C GLU A 198 -5.42 -0.41 -8.38
N ARG A 199 -6.29 0.53 -8.77
CA ARG A 199 -7.18 1.25 -7.85
C ARG A 199 -8.05 0.28 -7.06
N GLU A 200 -8.69 -0.70 -7.70
CA GLU A 200 -9.47 -1.74 -7.04
C GLU A 200 -8.72 -2.45 -5.89
N ARG A 201 -7.39 -2.57 -5.97
CA ARG A 201 -6.58 -3.20 -4.91
C ARG A 201 -6.22 -2.25 -3.78
N LEU A 202 -5.83 -1.03 -4.13
CA LEU A 202 -5.15 -0.11 -3.22
C LEU A 202 -6.13 0.86 -2.54
N TYR A 203 -7.27 1.15 -3.17
CA TYR A 203 -8.20 2.19 -2.74
C TYR A 203 -9.01 1.78 -1.49
N GLY A 204 -9.44 0.52 -1.42
CA GLY A 204 -10.41 0.05 -0.42
C GLY A 204 -10.03 0.38 1.02
N TYR A 205 -8.82 0.00 1.44
CA TYR A 205 -8.37 0.20 2.83
C TYR A 205 -8.29 1.69 3.20
N VAL A 206 -7.63 2.48 2.36
CA VAL A 206 -7.40 3.91 2.58
C VAL A 206 -8.72 4.68 2.59
N GLY A 207 -9.59 4.40 1.60
CA GLY A 207 -10.90 5.01 1.48
C GLY A 207 -11.79 4.73 2.69
N TYR A 208 -11.79 3.49 3.19
CA TYR A 208 -12.49 3.14 4.41
C TYR A 208 -11.96 3.88 5.65
N ARG A 209 -10.63 3.95 5.82
CA ARG A 209 -10.03 4.67 6.95
C ARG A 209 -10.34 6.17 6.91
N LEU A 210 -10.27 6.79 5.73
CA LEU A 210 -10.62 8.19 5.56
C LEU A 210 -12.12 8.46 5.79
N MET A 211 -13.00 7.55 5.35
CA MET A 211 -14.43 7.63 5.65
C MET A 211 -14.68 7.60 7.17
N LYS A 212 -14.04 6.67 7.89
CA LYS A 212 -14.14 6.58 9.36
C LYS A 212 -13.63 7.85 10.04
N TYR A 213 -12.52 8.41 9.57
CA TYR A 213 -12.04 9.71 10.04
C TYR A 213 -13.10 10.80 9.88
N TYR A 214 -13.74 10.94 8.72
CA TYR A 214 -14.78 11.96 8.55
C TYR A 214 -16.02 11.71 9.42
N ILE A 215 -16.40 10.46 9.64
CA ILE A 215 -17.48 10.08 10.57
C ILE A 215 -17.16 10.54 11.99
N ASP A 216 -15.97 10.23 12.50
CA ASP A 216 -15.54 10.57 13.87
C ASP A 216 -15.58 12.08 14.13
N TYR A 217 -15.35 12.89 13.09
CA TYR A 217 -15.35 14.35 13.15
C TYR A 217 -16.70 14.98 12.73
N GLY A 218 -17.74 14.17 12.50
CA GLY A 218 -19.08 14.64 12.13
C GLY A 218 -19.20 15.21 10.70
N GLN A 219 -18.19 14.98 9.85
CA GLN A 219 -18.17 15.44 8.46
C GLN A 219 -18.89 14.45 7.53
N TYR A 220 -20.17 14.16 7.79
CA TYR A 220 -20.92 13.08 7.14
C TYR A 220 -21.02 13.19 5.61
N ASN A 221 -21.05 14.40 5.05
CA ASN A 221 -21.09 14.57 3.60
C ASN A 221 -19.78 14.10 2.94
N ARG A 222 -18.63 14.46 3.52
CA ARG A 222 -17.31 14.01 3.03
C ARG A 222 -17.11 12.52 3.26
N ALA A 223 -17.59 12.00 4.40
CA ALA A 223 -17.60 10.57 4.67
C ALA A 223 -18.41 9.82 3.60
N LEU A 224 -19.61 10.31 3.26
CA LEU A 224 -20.46 9.69 2.26
C LEU A 224 -19.80 9.68 0.88
N GLU A 225 -19.24 10.82 0.46
CA GLU A 225 -18.54 10.96 -0.82
C GLU A 225 -17.38 9.97 -0.95
N VAL A 226 -16.48 9.95 0.04
CA VAL A 226 -15.33 9.02 0.05
C VAL A 226 -15.82 7.57 0.13
N GLY A 227 -16.81 7.29 0.95
CA GLY A 227 -17.36 5.94 1.12
C GLY A 227 -17.96 5.39 -0.18
N GLU A 228 -18.80 6.17 -0.86
CA GLU A 228 -19.43 5.78 -2.13
C GLU A 228 -18.38 5.60 -3.23
N LYS A 229 -17.42 6.52 -3.34
CA LYS A 229 -16.30 6.38 -4.29
C LYS A 229 -15.48 5.13 -4.01
N THR A 230 -15.16 4.87 -2.74
CA THR A 230 -14.45 3.65 -2.31
C THR A 230 -15.23 2.41 -2.73
N TYR A 231 -16.53 2.37 -2.45
CA TYR A 231 -17.39 1.26 -2.82
C TYR A 231 -17.41 1.03 -4.34
N MET A 232 -17.57 2.08 -5.14
CA MET A 232 -17.52 2.00 -6.60
C MET A 232 -16.19 1.44 -7.11
N CYS A 233 -15.08 1.86 -6.50
CA CYS A 233 -13.75 1.37 -6.85
C CYS A 233 -13.53 -0.10 -6.50
N ILE A 234 -14.22 -0.68 -5.51
CA ILE A 234 -13.97 -2.07 -5.07
C ILE A 234 -15.14 -3.03 -5.34
N ALA A 235 -16.25 -2.56 -5.92
CA ALA A 235 -17.47 -3.35 -6.12
C ALA A 235 -17.26 -4.63 -6.97
N GLY A 236 -16.22 -4.66 -7.82
CA GLY A 236 -15.84 -5.85 -8.59
C GLY A 236 -15.12 -6.95 -7.79
N ARG A 237 -14.78 -6.72 -6.52
CA ARG A 237 -14.09 -7.70 -5.66
C ARG A 237 -15.08 -8.58 -4.92
N GLU A 238 -15.02 -9.88 -5.18
CA GLU A 238 -15.91 -10.87 -4.54
C GLU A 238 -15.75 -10.96 -3.02
N LYS A 239 -14.55 -10.67 -2.48
CA LYS A 239 -14.27 -10.73 -1.03
C LYS A 239 -13.31 -9.62 -0.62
N TRP A 240 -13.75 -8.78 0.32
CA TRP A 240 -12.92 -7.78 0.98
C TRP A 240 -13.31 -7.63 2.43
N THR A 241 -12.32 -7.70 3.34
CA THR A 241 -12.52 -7.84 4.79
C THR A 241 -13.42 -6.76 5.40
N PHE A 242 -13.33 -5.52 4.93
CA PHE A 242 -14.07 -4.38 5.48
C PHE A 242 -15.32 -4.01 4.66
N MET A 243 -15.79 -4.89 3.77
CA MET A 243 -16.91 -4.59 2.88
C MET A 243 -18.18 -4.25 3.68
N THR A 244 -18.50 -5.04 4.70
CA THR A 244 -19.66 -4.81 5.57
C THR A 244 -19.55 -3.47 6.29
N ASP A 245 -18.42 -3.21 6.96
CA ASP A 245 -18.19 -1.97 7.71
C ASP A 245 -18.25 -0.72 6.81
N LEU A 246 -17.80 -0.83 5.56
CA LEU A 246 -17.89 0.23 4.56
C LEU A 246 -19.36 0.54 4.23
N ILE A 247 -20.15 -0.48 3.89
CA ILE A 247 -21.57 -0.34 3.54
C ILE A 247 -22.36 0.23 4.72
N GLU A 248 -22.11 -0.25 5.94
CA GLU A 248 -22.74 0.26 7.16
C GLU A 248 -22.39 1.73 7.41
N GLY A 249 -21.11 2.11 7.23
CA GLY A 249 -20.66 3.50 7.34
C GLY A 249 -21.35 4.42 6.34
N ILE A 250 -21.49 3.99 5.08
CA ILE A 250 -22.23 4.71 4.04
C ILE A 250 -23.70 4.86 4.42
N ALA A 251 -24.35 3.77 4.83
CA ALA A 251 -25.76 3.77 5.22
C ALA A 251 -26.04 4.71 6.41
N MET A 252 -25.12 4.77 7.37
CA MET A 252 -25.20 5.70 8.50
C MET A 252 -25.13 7.16 8.03
N CYS A 253 -24.20 7.51 7.13
CA CYS A 253 -24.04 8.88 6.64
C CYS A 253 -25.24 9.39 5.81
N ARG A 254 -26.06 8.48 5.26
CA ARG A 254 -27.29 8.80 4.53
C ARG A 254 -28.49 9.16 5.43
N LYS A 255 -28.49 8.75 6.71
CA LYS A 255 -29.62 8.98 7.62
C LYS A 255 -29.69 10.45 8.08
N PRO A 256 -30.83 11.15 7.95
CA PRO A 256 -30.99 12.52 8.43
C PRO A 256 -30.80 12.68 9.94
N SER A 257 -31.22 11.68 10.73
CA SER A 257 -31.14 11.69 12.19
C SER A 257 -29.71 11.65 12.74
N ALA A 258 -28.78 10.99 12.04
CA ALA A 258 -27.36 10.96 12.42
C ALA A 258 -26.70 12.35 12.30
N ARG A 259 -27.18 13.19 11.36
CA ARG A 259 -26.72 14.59 11.20
C ARG A 259 -27.22 15.51 12.32
N MET A 260 -28.31 15.15 13.01
CA MET A 260 -28.94 15.96 14.06
C MET A 260 -28.56 15.53 15.49
N CYS A 261 -28.39 14.23 15.77
CA CYS A 261 -28.12 13.76 17.14
C CYS A 261 -26.80 14.27 17.75
N LEU A 262 -25.73 14.46 16.96
CA LEU A 262 -24.43 14.89 17.49
C LEU A 262 -24.26 16.41 17.59
N ILE A 263 -25.14 17.19 16.93
CA ILE A 263 -25.23 18.64 17.17
C ILE A 263 -25.78 18.89 18.59
N GLN A 264 -26.67 18.02 19.08
CA GLN A 264 -27.23 18.13 20.44
C GLN A 264 -26.21 17.71 21.52
N GLU A 265 -25.36 16.70 21.28
CA GLU A 265 -24.34 16.29 22.26
C GLU A 265 -23.18 17.29 22.40
N LYS A 266 -22.76 17.96 21.31
CA LYS A 266 -21.73 19.02 21.39
C LYS A 266 -22.26 20.39 21.83
N GLY A 267 -23.58 20.59 21.80
CA GLY A 267 -24.23 21.81 22.30
C GLY A 267 -24.43 21.87 23.82
N CYS A 268 -24.29 20.75 24.53
CA CYS A 268 -24.54 20.65 25.97
C CYS A 268 -23.30 20.86 26.87
N GLN A 269 -22.12 21.16 26.33
CA GLN A 269 -20.90 21.40 27.12
C GLN A 269 -20.55 22.89 27.35
N CYS A 270 -21.47 23.81 27.10
CA CYS A 270 -21.24 25.24 27.32
C CYS A 270 -22.34 25.93 28.15
N TYR A 271 -22.92 25.27 29.15
CA TYR A 271 -23.65 25.97 30.23
C TYR A 271 -23.65 25.15 31.53
N THR A 272 -22.58 25.27 32.31
CA THR A 272 -22.62 25.11 33.77
C THR A 272 -21.57 26.05 34.36
N GLU A 273 -22.09 27.13 34.96
CA GLU A 273 -21.51 28.06 35.94
C GLU A 273 -20.26 28.88 35.57
#